data_AF-A0A817XUI6-F1
#
_entry.id   AF-A0A817XUI6-F1
#
_cell.length_a   1.000
_cell.length_b   1.000
_cell.length_c   1.000
_cell.angle_alpha   90.00
_cell.angle_beta   90.00
_cell.angle_gamma   90.00
#
_symmetry.space_group_name_H-M   'P 1'
#
loop_
_entity.id
_entity.type
_entity.pdbx_description
1 polymer ?
#
loop_
_entity_poly.entity_id
_entity_poly.type
_entity_poly.pdbx_seq_one_letter_code
_entity_poly.pdbx_strand_id
1 'polypeptide(L)'
;MITRRQRILLFASREQLKMLLGADTILMDGTFSTCPRVKINSYADAIMSDFEPALITVIAAEFVGATHSSCYFHFTQAVYRAIQRVGLSTSYNNDNDIKHSCRKLMALALLPEPIIEDTYDELLAAMSIEIKNKLNDLLQYFQGQWFVKVPMSQWCVHGFSMRTNNNAEAFHSRFNRRAQITHPNMWSFIKFLQGEENRFHHLRIQFYAGLGARPKQAKTIAIQRRIDNLGQRYYDGVISAMEYLDGLSYTVAKRKK
;
A
#
# COMPACT_ATOMS: atom_id res chain seq x y z
N MET A 1 -3.95 6.92 39.94
CA MET A 1 -3.03 6.62 38.82
C MET A 1 -3.18 7.74 37.79
N ILE A 2 -2.25 8.69 37.74
CA ILE A 2 -2.32 9.86 36.85
C ILE A 2 -2.09 9.37 35.42
N THR A 3 -3.12 9.38 34.59
CA THR A 3 -2.99 9.20 33.14
C THR A 3 -2.13 10.33 32.60
N ARG A 4 -0.86 10.03 32.26
CA ARG A 4 0.01 10.96 31.52
C ARG A 4 -0.73 11.33 30.24
N ARG A 5 -1.34 12.53 30.17
CA ARG A 5 -1.79 13.11 28.90
C ARG A 5 -0.57 13.16 27.99
N GLN A 6 -0.53 12.28 26.99
CA GLN A 6 0.51 12.36 25.97
C GLN A 6 0.32 13.70 25.26
N ARG A 7 1.25 14.62 25.49
CA ARG A 7 1.30 15.91 24.80
C ARG A 7 1.96 15.65 23.46
N ILE A 8 1.16 15.68 22.41
CA ILE A 8 1.63 15.57 21.02
C ILE A 8 1.92 16.99 20.53
N LEU A 9 3.12 17.20 19.99
CA LEU A 9 3.48 18.43 19.30
C LEU A 9 3.29 18.21 17.80
N LEU A 10 2.44 19.00 17.18
CA LEU A 10 2.23 18.99 15.74
C LEU A 10 2.93 20.20 15.12
N PHE A 11 3.82 19.94 14.17
CA PHE A 11 4.52 20.97 13.40
C PHE A 11 3.94 20.99 11.99
N ALA A 12 3.17 22.03 11.68
CA ALA A 12 2.64 22.25 10.34
C ALA A 12 2.52 23.76 10.07
N SER A 13 2.76 24.16 8.83
CA SER A 13 2.43 25.52 8.40
C SER A 13 0.96 25.62 7.98
N ARG A 14 0.41 26.84 8.01
CA ARG A 14 -0.98 27.10 7.58
C ARG A 14 -1.23 26.62 6.15
N GLU A 15 -0.24 26.75 5.28
CA GLU A 15 -0.34 26.32 3.89
C GLU A 15 -0.30 24.80 3.75
N GLN A 16 0.51 24.09 4.54
CA GLN A 16 0.49 22.62 4.58
C GLN A 16 -0.88 22.10 5.01
N LEU A 17 -1.50 22.72 6.02
CA LEU A 17 -2.85 22.35 6.46
C LEU A 17 -3.91 22.61 5.37
N LYS A 18 -3.83 23.72 4.64
CA LYS A 18 -4.73 23.99 3.50
C LYS A 18 -4.56 22.95 2.38
N MET A 19 -3.32 22.59 2.06
CA MET A 19 -3.04 21.54 1.07
C MET A 19 -3.60 20.19 1.51
N LEU A 20 -3.48 19.84 2.79
CA LEU A 20 -4.06 18.62 3.34
C LEU A 20 -5.60 18.63 3.26
N LEU A 21 -6.24 19.77 3.54
CA LEU A 21 -7.69 19.90 3.46
C LEU A 21 -8.23 19.81 2.03
N GLY A 22 -7.46 20.26 1.04
CA GLY A 22 -7.82 20.21 -0.38
C GLY A 22 -7.30 18.98 -1.14
N ALA A 23 -6.81 17.95 -0.44
CA ALA A 23 -6.28 16.76 -1.07
C ALA A 23 -7.37 15.70 -1.27
N ASP A 24 -7.56 15.24 -2.51
CA ASP A 24 -8.48 14.14 -2.84
C ASP A 24 -7.95 12.78 -2.38
N THR A 25 -6.62 12.64 -2.27
CA THR A 25 -5.97 11.41 -1.82
C THR A 25 -4.90 11.70 -0.78
N ILE A 26 -4.96 11.00 0.35
CA ILE A 26 -3.99 11.11 1.43
C ILE A 26 -3.19 9.81 1.55
N LEU A 27 -1.86 9.95 1.55
CA LEU A 27 -0.94 8.86 1.89
C LEU A 27 -0.53 9.01 3.35
N MET A 28 -0.78 7.99 4.15
CA MET A 28 -0.45 7.95 5.58
C MET A 28 0.57 6.85 5.86
N ASP A 29 1.53 7.13 6.75
CA ASP A 29 2.47 6.13 7.27
C ASP A 29 2.16 5.87 8.76
N GLY A 30 2.28 4.61 9.16
CA GLY A 30 2.02 4.11 10.50
C GLY A 30 3.25 4.27 11.39
N THR A 31 3.46 5.47 11.93
CA THR A 31 4.43 5.66 13.02
C THR A 31 3.87 6.54 14.14
N PHE A 32 2.58 6.39 14.45
CA PHE A 32 1.94 7.14 15.53
C PHE A 32 1.41 6.19 16.61
N SER A 33 2.03 6.21 17.79
CA SER A 33 1.50 5.55 19.00
C SER A 33 0.26 6.24 19.56
N THR A 34 0.04 7.50 19.20
CA THR A 34 -1.21 8.24 19.42
C THR A 34 -1.45 9.24 18.29
N CYS A 35 -2.67 9.23 17.76
CA CYS A 35 -3.18 10.29 16.90
C CYS A 35 -3.88 11.32 17.80
N PRO A 36 -3.48 12.60 17.81
CA PRO A 36 -4.30 13.61 18.46
C PRO A 36 -5.65 13.65 17.73
N ARG A 37 -6.76 13.74 18.47
CA ARG A 37 -8.10 14.00 17.89
C ARG A 37 -8.12 15.40 17.29
N VAL A 38 -7.52 15.53 16.12
CA VAL A 38 -7.67 16.70 15.27
C VAL A 38 -8.80 16.31 14.33
N LYS A 39 -9.98 16.90 14.55
CA LYS A 39 -11.04 16.83 13.54
C LYS A 39 -10.55 17.60 12.33
N ILE A 40 -9.97 16.88 11.39
CA ILE A 40 -9.66 17.41 10.07
C ILE A 40 -10.95 17.16 9.28
N ASN A 41 -11.74 18.20 9.04
CA ASN A 41 -12.83 18.14 8.06
C ASN A 41 -12.19 18.09 6.65
N SER A 42 -11.51 16.99 6.36
CA SER A 42 -10.97 16.68 5.05
C SER A 42 -12.03 15.92 4.26
N TYR A 43 -12.20 16.30 3.01
CA TYR A 43 -13.08 15.64 2.07
C TYR A 43 -12.31 14.65 1.19
N ALA A 44 -11.21 14.09 1.68
CA ALA A 44 -10.42 13.15 0.90
C ALA A 44 -11.28 11.95 0.48
N ASP A 45 -11.33 11.68 -0.82
CA ASP A 45 -12.06 10.55 -1.38
C ASP A 45 -11.38 9.22 -1.06
N ALA A 46 -10.04 9.22 -0.98
CA ALA A 46 -9.23 8.03 -0.79
C ALA A 46 -8.09 8.22 0.23
N ILE A 47 -7.89 7.22 1.08
CA ILE A 47 -6.78 7.17 2.03
C ILE A 47 -6.04 5.86 1.86
N MET A 48 -4.73 5.96 1.65
CA MET A 48 -3.85 4.79 1.60
C MET A 48 -2.89 4.80 2.78
N SER A 49 -2.84 3.69 3.51
CA SER A 49 -1.94 3.53 4.63
C SER A 49 -1.32 2.14 4.69
N ASP A 50 -0.45 1.98 5.67
CA ASP A 50 0.08 0.68 6.08
C ASP A 50 -1.01 -0.13 6.80
N PHE A 51 -0.80 -1.44 6.85
CA PHE A 51 -1.74 -2.40 7.44
C PHE A 51 -1.62 -2.42 8.96
N GLU A 52 -2.05 -1.33 9.62
CA GLU A 52 -2.03 -1.18 11.08
C GLU A 52 -3.46 -1.02 11.62
N PRO A 53 -4.01 -2.01 12.38
CA PRO A 53 -5.41 -1.98 12.81
C PRO A 53 -5.83 -0.73 13.60
N ALA A 54 -4.92 -0.20 14.42
CA ALA A 54 -5.15 1.04 15.16
C ALA A 54 -5.29 2.24 14.22
N LEU A 55 -4.44 2.34 13.20
CA LEU A 55 -4.50 3.39 12.19
C LEU A 55 -5.78 3.30 11.35
N ILE A 56 -6.16 2.09 10.92
CA ILE A 56 -7.39 1.86 10.15
C ILE A 56 -8.62 2.30 10.95
N THR A 57 -8.67 1.97 12.25
CA THR A 57 -9.77 2.38 13.13
C THR A 57 -9.86 3.90 13.24
N VAL A 58 -8.72 4.58 13.36
CA VAL A 58 -8.67 6.05 13.42
C VAL A 58 -9.08 6.67 12.09
N ILE A 59 -8.60 6.14 10.96
CA ILE A 59 -8.97 6.62 9.62
C ILE A 59 -10.50 6.53 9.43
N ALA A 60 -11.10 5.38 9.76
CA ALA A 60 -12.54 5.19 9.62
C ALA A 60 -13.36 6.14 10.53
N ALA A 61 -12.83 6.51 11.70
CA ALA A 61 -13.49 7.40 12.63
C ALA A 61 -13.37 8.90 12.25
N GLU A 62 -12.23 9.31 11.70
CA GLU A 62 -11.93 10.73 11.43
C GLU A 62 -12.21 11.13 9.97
N PHE A 63 -12.16 10.20 9.01
CA PHE A 63 -12.39 10.44 7.59
C PHE A 63 -13.61 9.67 7.08
N VAL A 64 -14.77 10.01 7.65
CA VAL A 64 -16.05 9.37 7.30
C VAL A 64 -16.36 9.59 5.82
N GLY A 65 -16.57 8.50 5.08
CA GLY A 65 -16.87 8.53 3.64
C GLY A 65 -15.65 8.36 2.73
N ALA A 66 -14.42 8.49 3.26
CA ALA A 66 -13.21 8.20 2.51
C ALA A 66 -13.07 6.68 2.31
N THR A 67 -12.67 6.26 1.10
CA THR A 67 -12.32 4.88 0.84
C THR A 67 -10.91 4.62 1.37
N HIS A 68 -10.78 3.70 2.32
CA HIS A 68 -9.48 3.25 2.81
C HIS A 68 -9.03 2.02 2.02
N SER A 69 -7.77 2.02 1.58
CA SER A 69 -7.13 0.84 1.00
C SER A 69 -5.71 0.70 1.53
N SER A 70 -5.32 -0.53 1.87
CA SER A 70 -3.97 -0.82 2.31
C SER A 70 -3.04 -0.92 1.11
N CYS A 71 -1.82 -0.42 1.28
CA CYS A 71 -0.80 -0.44 0.24
C CYS A 71 -0.55 -1.86 -0.31
N TYR A 72 -0.61 -2.04 -1.65
CA TYR A 72 -0.36 -3.31 -2.34
C TYR A 72 1.02 -3.90 -2.00
N PHE A 73 2.01 -3.02 -1.79
CA PHE A 73 3.35 -3.43 -1.38
C PHE A 73 3.32 -4.11 0.00
N HIS A 74 2.55 -3.59 0.96
CA HIS A 74 2.42 -4.16 2.30
C HIS A 74 1.64 -5.47 2.29
N PHE A 75 0.54 -5.55 1.53
CA PHE A 75 -0.18 -6.81 1.30
C PHE A 75 0.75 -7.91 0.78
N THR A 76 1.41 -7.66 -0.36
CA THR A 76 2.31 -8.65 -0.96
C THR A 76 3.55 -8.94 -0.11
N GLN A 77 4.00 -8.00 0.73
CA GLN A 77 5.05 -8.23 1.71
C GLN A 77 4.58 -9.12 2.87
N ALA A 78 3.36 -8.95 3.36
CA ALA A 78 2.77 -9.80 4.39
C ALA A 78 2.63 -11.25 3.91
N VAL A 79 2.16 -11.45 2.67
CA VAL A 79 2.13 -12.77 2.02
C VAL A 79 3.54 -13.35 1.88
N TYR A 80 4.54 -12.55 1.46
CA TYR A 80 5.92 -13.03 1.36
C TYR A 80 6.51 -13.41 2.73
N ARG A 81 6.23 -12.64 3.79
CA ARG A 81 6.62 -13.01 5.17
C ARG A 81 5.93 -14.30 5.63
N ALA A 82 4.74 -14.60 5.14
CA ALA A 82 4.08 -15.88 5.42
C ALA A 82 4.79 -17.03 4.69
N ILE A 83 5.12 -16.87 3.40
CA ILE A 83 5.94 -17.82 2.63
C ILE A 83 7.25 -18.14 3.38
N GLN A 84 7.90 -17.12 3.95
CA GLN A 84 9.10 -17.31 4.75
C GLN A 84 8.84 -18.11 6.03
N ARG A 85 7.78 -17.76 6.78
CA ARG A 85 7.40 -18.42 8.04
C ARG A 85 7.04 -19.89 7.86
N VAL A 86 6.40 -20.26 6.75
CA VAL A 86 6.03 -21.65 6.45
C VAL A 86 7.17 -22.43 5.76
N GLY A 87 8.39 -21.89 5.72
CA GLY A 87 9.56 -22.60 5.19
C GLY A 87 9.65 -22.67 3.66
N LEU A 88 8.76 -22.01 2.92
CA LEU A 88 8.70 -22.07 1.45
C LEU A 88 9.69 -21.16 0.73
N SER A 89 10.59 -20.46 1.45
CA SER A 89 11.54 -19.51 0.86
C SER A 89 12.40 -20.11 -0.25
N THR A 90 12.94 -21.31 -0.05
CA THR A 90 13.79 -21.99 -1.04
C THR A 90 12.97 -22.39 -2.26
N SER A 91 11.83 -23.04 -2.04
CA SER A 91 10.93 -23.48 -3.10
C SER A 91 10.39 -22.30 -3.92
N TYR A 92 9.99 -21.20 -3.29
CA TYR A 92 9.55 -19.97 -3.99
C TYR A 92 10.62 -19.39 -4.94
N ASN A 93 11.90 -19.60 -4.64
CA ASN A 93 12.99 -19.11 -5.48
C ASN A 93 13.39 -20.08 -6.60
N ASN A 94 13.21 -21.39 -6.39
CA ASN A 94 13.77 -22.44 -7.23
C ASN A 94 12.73 -23.27 -8.00
N ASP A 95 11.47 -23.28 -7.56
CA ASP A 95 10.35 -24.00 -8.16
C ASP A 95 9.39 -22.99 -8.81
N ASN A 96 9.24 -23.08 -10.13
CA ASN A 96 8.44 -22.13 -10.89
C ASN A 96 6.94 -22.25 -10.59
N ASP A 97 6.44 -23.45 -10.30
CA ASP A 97 5.00 -23.67 -10.09
C ASP A 97 4.58 -23.17 -8.71
N ILE A 98 5.41 -23.43 -7.69
CA ILE A 98 5.24 -22.86 -6.34
C ILE A 98 5.32 -21.34 -6.40
N LYS A 99 6.32 -20.81 -7.10
CA LYS A 99 6.49 -19.36 -7.26
C LYS A 99 5.29 -18.73 -7.97
N HIS A 100 4.81 -19.34 -9.04
CA HIS A 100 3.68 -18.83 -9.81
C HIS A 100 2.40 -18.86 -8.99
N SER A 101 2.14 -19.96 -8.28
CA SER A 101 1.01 -20.09 -7.35
C SER A 101 1.03 -19.02 -6.26
N CYS A 102 2.18 -18.81 -5.61
CA CYS A 102 2.35 -17.74 -4.63
C CYS A 102 2.13 -16.34 -5.23
N ARG A 103 2.54 -16.10 -6.48
CA ARG A 103 2.31 -14.83 -7.17
C ARG A 103 0.85 -14.64 -7.57
N LYS A 104 0.10 -15.71 -7.88
CA LYS A 104 -1.35 -15.64 -8.07
C LYS A 104 -2.05 -15.20 -6.79
N LEU A 105 -1.69 -15.77 -5.63
CA LEU A 105 -2.21 -15.30 -4.33
C LEU A 105 -1.95 -13.79 -4.12
N MET A 106 -0.75 -13.32 -4.47
CA MET A 106 -0.41 -11.88 -4.41
C MET A 106 -1.10 -11.02 -5.46
N ALA A 107 -1.58 -11.61 -6.56
CA ALA A 107 -2.24 -10.91 -7.66
C ALA A 107 -3.75 -10.78 -7.47
N LEU A 108 -4.37 -11.57 -6.58
CA LEU A 108 -5.80 -11.46 -6.25
C LEU A 108 -6.21 -10.04 -5.89
N ALA A 109 -5.36 -9.30 -5.18
CA ALA A 109 -5.60 -7.90 -4.81
C ALA A 109 -5.76 -6.94 -6.01
N LEU A 110 -5.36 -7.36 -7.22
CA LEU A 110 -5.47 -6.58 -8.44
C LEU A 110 -6.73 -6.92 -9.26
N LEU A 111 -7.47 -7.97 -8.88
CA LEU A 111 -8.74 -8.33 -9.50
C LEU A 111 -9.88 -7.45 -8.93
N PRO A 112 -10.98 -7.25 -9.69
CA PRO A 112 -12.20 -6.66 -9.17
C PRO A 112 -12.70 -7.44 -7.95
N GLU A 113 -13.08 -6.73 -6.88
CA GLU A 113 -13.54 -7.34 -5.62
C GLU A 113 -14.62 -8.43 -5.81
N PRO A 114 -15.66 -8.24 -6.66
CA PRO A 114 -16.74 -9.22 -6.80
C PRO A 114 -16.31 -10.60 -7.32
N ILE A 115 -15.14 -10.72 -7.96
CA ILE A 115 -14.71 -11.97 -8.61
C ILE A 115 -13.58 -12.68 -7.84
N ILE A 116 -13.05 -12.06 -6.79
CA ILE A 116 -11.85 -12.56 -6.10
C ILE A 116 -12.10 -13.93 -5.47
N GLU A 117 -13.23 -14.12 -4.81
CA GLU A 117 -13.57 -15.36 -4.10
C GLU A 117 -13.74 -16.51 -5.08
N ASP A 118 -14.58 -16.35 -6.11
CA ASP A 118 -14.78 -17.34 -7.17
C ASP A 118 -13.47 -17.69 -7.89
N THR A 119 -12.65 -16.69 -8.22
CA THR A 119 -11.35 -16.92 -8.89
C THR A 119 -10.36 -17.63 -7.95
N TYR A 120 -10.43 -17.38 -6.64
CA TYR A 120 -9.61 -18.08 -5.66
C TYR A 120 -9.99 -19.55 -5.54
N ASP A 121 -11.28 -19.86 -5.54
CA ASP A 121 -11.78 -21.24 -5.54
C ASP A 121 -11.41 -21.98 -6.83
N GLU A 122 -11.53 -21.32 -7.99
CA GLU A 122 -11.09 -21.87 -9.28
C GLU A 122 -9.58 -22.12 -9.28
N LEU A 123 -8.78 -21.21 -8.73
CA LEU A 123 -7.35 -21.39 -8.54
C LEU A 123 -7.04 -22.63 -7.69
N LEU A 124 -7.75 -22.82 -6.56
CA LEU A 124 -7.57 -24.00 -5.72
C LEU A 124 -7.98 -25.28 -6.43
N ALA A 125 -9.06 -25.26 -7.22
CA ALA A 125 -9.52 -26.41 -7.99
C ALA A 125 -8.53 -26.82 -9.09
N ALA A 126 -7.87 -25.84 -9.72
CA ALA A 126 -6.88 -26.07 -10.77
C ALA A 126 -5.50 -26.54 -10.27
N MET A 127 -5.19 -26.39 -8.97
CA MET A 127 -3.91 -26.86 -8.41
C MET A 127 -3.84 -28.38 -8.33
N SER A 128 -2.69 -28.95 -8.72
CA SER A 128 -2.41 -30.36 -8.49
C SER A 128 -2.36 -30.68 -6.99
N ILE A 129 -2.68 -31.92 -6.63
CA ILE A 129 -2.65 -32.40 -5.24
C ILE A 129 -1.27 -32.17 -4.61
N GLU A 130 -0.20 -32.40 -5.37
CA GLU A 130 1.17 -32.19 -4.90
C GLU A 130 1.43 -30.73 -4.53
N ILE A 131 1.05 -29.77 -5.39
CA ILE A 131 1.23 -28.34 -5.11
C ILE A 131 0.35 -27.92 -3.93
N LYS A 132 -0.90 -28.38 -3.88
CA LYS A 132 -1.83 -28.07 -2.79
C LYS A 132 -1.25 -28.52 -1.45
N ASN A 133 -0.70 -29.72 -1.38
CA ASN A 133 -0.04 -30.25 -0.18
C ASN A 133 1.19 -29.43 0.21
N LYS A 134 2.05 -29.06 -0.76
CA LYS A 134 3.22 -28.21 -0.48
C LYS A 134 2.84 -26.80 0.01
N LEU A 135 1.71 -26.27 -0.45
CA LEU A 135 1.24 -24.93 -0.11
C LEU A 135 0.24 -24.88 1.06
N ASN A 136 -0.13 -26.02 1.64
CA ASN A 136 -1.23 -26.14 2.60
C ASN A 136 -1.21 -25.07 3.70
N ASP A 137 -0.08 -24.93 4.40
CA ASP A 137 0.05 -23.98 5.51
C ASP A 137 -0.04 -22.52 5.05
N LEU A 138 0.46 -22.23 3.84
CA LEU A 138 0.33 -20.90 3.23
C LEU A 138 -1.12 -20.61 2.85
N LEU A 139 -1.84 -21.59 2.28
CA LEU A 139 -3.24 -21.46 1.90
C LEU A 139 -4.14 -21.27 3.13
N GLN A 140 -3.90 -22.03 4.20
CA GLN A 140 -4.60 -21.88 5.47
C GLN A 140 -4.36 -20.49 6.09
N TYR A 141 -3.11 -20.02 6.08
CA TYR A 141 -2.80 -18.64 6.47
C TYR A 141 -3.55 -17.63 5.60
N PHE A 142 -3.55 -17.83 4.28
CA PHE A 142 -4.14 -16.88 3.34
C PHE A 142 -5.65 -16.76 3.54
N GLN A 143 -6.37 -17.88 3.62
CA GLN A 143 -7.81 -17.92 3.94
C GLN A 143 -8.11 -17.25 5.29
N GLY A 144 -7.45 -17.70 6.35
CA GLY A 144 -7.69 -17.18 7.70
C GLY A 144 -7.35 -15.70 7.85
N GLN A 145 -6.35 -15.19 7.13
CA GLN A 145 -5.97 -13.78 7.20
C GLN A 145 -6.83 -12.91 6.27
N TRP A 146 -6.91 -13.24 4.98
CA TRP A 146 -7.41 -12.33 3.95
C TRP A 146 -8.87 -12.54 3.56
N PHE A 147 -9.48 -13.66 3.95
CA PHE A 147 -10.92 -13.90 3.76
C PHE A 147 -11.70 -13.87 5.08
N VAL A 148 -11.06 -14.12 6.23
CA VAL A 148 -11.75 -14.14 7.53
C VAL A 148 -11.45 -12.91 8.38
N LYS A 149 -10.16 -12.59 8.62
CA LYS A 149 -9.78 -11.53 9.57
C LYS A 149 -9.79 -10.12 8.98
N VAL A 150 -9.47 -9.99 7.69
CA VAL A 150 -9.30 -8.71 7.01
C VAL A 150 -10.35 -8.58 5.91
N PRO A 151 -11.18 -7.52 5.92
CA PRO A 151 -12.14 -7.28 4.84
C PRO A 151 -11.45 -7.13 3.48
N MET A 152 -12.07 -7.67 2.44
CA MET A 152 -11.52 -7.66 1.08
C MET A 152 -11.25 -6.26 0.56
N SER A 153 -12.18 -5.33 0.80
CA SER A 153 -12.04 -3.90 0.50
C SER A 153 -10.77 -3.24 1.06
N GLN A 154 -10.18 -3.78 2.14
CA GLN A 154 -8.96 -3.23 2.73
C GLN A 154 -7.68 -3.65 2.00
N TRP A 155 -7.67 -4.77 1.27
CA TRP A 155 -6.48 -5.27 0.58
C TRP A 155 -6.63 -5.37 -0.93
N CYS A 156 -7.87 -5.29 -1.44
CA CYS A 156 -8.15 -5.06 -2.85
C CYS A 156 -7.69 -3.64 -3.23
N VAL A 157 -6.90 -3.57 -4.30
CA VAL A 157 -6.35 -2.33 -4.88
C VAL A 157 -6.74 -2.16 -6.35
N HIS A 158 -7.74 -2.91 -6.81
CA HIS A 158 -8.30 -2.75 -8.15
C HIS A 158 -8.90 -1.36 -8.32
N GLY A 159 -8.76 -0.78 -9.51
CA GLY A 159 -9.23 0.58 -9.80
C GLY A 159 -8.41 1.72 -9.19
N PHE A 160 -7.60 1.48 -8.16
CA PHE A 160 -6.77 2.54 -7.56
C PHE A 160 -5.60 2.94 -8.47
N SER A 161 -5.46 4.25 -8.71
CA SER A 161 -4.39 4.86 -9.53
C SER A 161 -3.04 4.92 -8.81
N MET A 162 -3.06 4.90 -7.48
CA MET A 162 -1.91 4.73 -6.60
C MET A 162 -2.10 3.48 -5.76
N ARG A 163 -1.17 2.52 -5.90
CA ARG A 163 -1.22 1.23 -5.20
C ARG A 163 -0.08 1.06 -4.18
N THR A 164 0.81 2.04 -4.08
CA THR A 164 1.97 1.98 -3.19
C THR A 164 2.14 3.25 -2.38
N ASN A 165 2.67 3.10 -1.17
CA ASN A 165 3.04 4.20 -0.27
C ASN A 165 4.45 4.77 -0.57
N ASN A 166 5.00 4.47 -1.76
CA ASN A 166 6.38 4.81 -2.12
C ASN A 166 6.67 6.32 -2.01
N ASN A 167 5.66 7.17 -2.19
CA ASN A 167 5.83 8.61 -2.06
C ASN A 167 6.09 9.02 -0.60
N ALA A 168 5.39 8.42 0.37
CA ALA A 168 5.65 8.67 1.79
C ALA A 168 7.01 8.08 2.20
N GLU A 169 7.31 6.85 1.79
CA GLU A 169 8.62 6.22 2.05
C GLU A 169 9.78 7.04 1.45
N ALA A 170 9.62 7.53 0.21
CA ALA A 170 10.61 8.37 -0.44
C ALA A 170 10.76 9.74 0.25
N PHE A 171 9.65 10.31 0.75
CA PHE A 171 9.68 11.50 1.59
C PHE A 171 10.47 11.23 2.88
N HIS A 172 10.18 10.15 3.60
CA HIS A 172 10.88 9.77 4.83
C HIS A 172 12.38 9.52 4.61
N SER A 173 12.72 8.77 3.56
CA SER A 173 14.12 8.53 3.19
C SER A 173 14.86 9.85 2.90
N ARG A 174 14.24 10.77 2.14
CA ARG A 174 14.82 12.09 1.86
C ARG A 174 14.95 12.93 3.13
N PHE A 175 13.90 12.96 3.95
CA PHE A 175 13.84 13.73 5.19
C PHE A 175 14.97 13.28 6.14
N ASN A 176 15.09 11.97 6.37
CA ASN A 176 16.15 11.39 7.20
C ASN A 176 17.55 11.65 6.63
N ARG A 177 17.74 11.48 5.31
CA ARG A 177 19.02 11.78 4.65
C ARG A 177 19.43 13.24 4.79
N ARG A 178 18.46 14.16 4.77
CA ARG A 178 18.72 15.60 4.92
C ARG A 178 18.94 16.02 6.37
N ALA A 179 18.28 15.36 7.32
CA ALA A 179 18.49 15.62 8.73
C ALA A 179 19.95 15.37 9.13
N GLN A 180 20.62 14.38 8.50
CA GLN A 180 22.04 14.01 8.69
C GLN A 180 22.47 13.75 10.14
N ILE A 181 21.53 13.76 11.08
CA ILE A 181 21.75 13.62 12.52
C ILE A 181 20.76 12.60 13.04
N THR A 182 21.29 11.55 13.66
CA THR A 182 20.50 10.58 14.41
C THR A 182 20.18 11.20 15.77
N HIS A 183 18.90 11.34 16.11
CA HIS A 183 18.39 11.94 17.36
C HIS A 183 18.79 13.43 17.58
N PRO A 184 18.35 14.37 16.72
CA PRO A 184 18.60 15.79 16.93
C PRO A 184 17.93 16.30 18.22
N ASN A 185 18.59 17.23 18.93
CA ASN A 185 17.93 17.96 20.01
C ASN A 185 16.80 18.86 19.45
N MET A 186 15.88 19.30 20.31
CA MET A 186 14.69 20.06 19.91
C MET A 186 15.03 21.31 19.07
N TRP A 187 16.07 22.04 19.42
CA TRP A 187 16.45 23.28 18.72
C TRP A 187 17.02 22.99 17.32
N SER A 188 17.90 22.00 17.22
CA SER A 188 18.43 21.53 15.93
C SER A 188 17.31 20.99 15.05
N PHE A 189 16.34 20.28 15.64
CA PHE A 189 15.18 19.75 14.92
C PHE A 189 14.27 20.88 14.41
N ILE A 190 13.97 21.90 15.23
CA ILE A 190 13.19 23.06 14.79
C ILE A 190 13.88 23.81 13.65
N LYS A 191 15.20 24.05 13.75
CA LYS A 191 15.97 24.69 12.67
C LYS A 191 15.92 23.85 11.38
N PHE A 192 16.00 22.53 11.49
CA PHE A 192 15.85 21.64 10.35
C PHE A 192 14.46 21.74 9.71
N LEU A 193 13.39 21.72 10.52
CA LEU A 193 12.00 21.88 10.05
C LEU A 193 11.77 23.22 9.34
N GLN A 194 12.33 24.32 9.87
CA GLN A 194 12.28 25.64 9.20
C GLN A 194 12.95 25.60 7.82
N GLY A 195 14.08 24.90 7.70
CA GLY A 195 14.75 24.66 6.42
C GLY A 195 13.93 23.81 5.44
N GLU A 196 13.25 22.76 5.92
CA GLU A 196 12.33 21.97 5.08
C GLU A 196 11.11 22.81 4.63
N GLU A 197 10.53 23.63 5.51
CA GLU A 197 9.40 24.50 5.15
C GLU A 197 9.79 25.52 4.07
N ASN A 198 10.96 26.16 4.22
CA ASN A 198 11.49 27.06 3.18
C ASN A 198 11.66 26.33 1.85
N ARG A 199 12.13 25.07 1.84
CA ARG A 199 12.21 24.28 0.61
C ARG A 199 10.83 24.02 0.02
N PHE A 200 9.85 23.61 0.84
CA PHE A 200 8.49 23.34 0.37
C PHE A 200 7.85 24.59 -0.23
N HIS A 201 8.10 25.76 0.36
CA HIS A 201 7.69 27.04 -0.19
C HIS A 201 8.22 27.26 -1.62
N HIS A 202 9.52 27.05 -1.85
CA HIS A 202 10.12 27.19 -3.20
C HIS A 202 9.58 26.15 -4.19
N LEU A 203 9.41 24.89 -3.76
CA LEU A 203 8.80 23.85 -4.61
C LEU A 203 7.38 24.21 -5.02
N ARG A 204 6.60 24.79 -4.12
CA ARG A 204 5.23 25.24 -4.41
C ARG A 204 5.21 26.38 -5.41
N ILE A 205 6.10 27.37 -5.27
CA ILE A 205 6.25 28.45 -6.28
C ILE A 205 6.53 27.86 -7.66
N GLN A 206 7.48 26.92 -7.74
CA GLN A 206 7.81 26.27 -9.01
C GLN A 206 6.61 25.52 -9.59
N PHE A 207 5.86 24.80 -8.74
CA PHE A 207 4.67 24.06 -9.17
C PHE A 207 3.58 25.00 -9.71
N TYR A 208 3.30 26.12 -9.01
CA TYR A 208 2.36 27.14 -9.48
C TYR A 208 2.85 27.88 -10.74
N ALA A 209 4.17 27.95 -10.96
CA ALA A 209 4.75 28.44 -12.20
C ALA A 209 4.67 27.41 -13.37
N GLY A 210 4.05 26.25 -13.16
CA GLY A 210 3.85 25.23 -14.19
C GLY A 210 4.88 24.11 -14.19
N LEU A 211 5.79 24.04 -13.20
CA LEU A 211 6.67 22.88 -13.05
C LEU A 211 5.83 21.67 -12.66
N GLY A 212 5.60 20.77 -13.62
CA GLY A 212 4.86 19.53 -13.39
C GLY A 212 5.53 18.60 -12.37
N ALA A 213 4.75 17.66 -11.85
CA ALA A 213 5.28 16.58 -11.01
C ALA A 213 6.34 15.78 -11.77
N ARG A 214 7.29 15.18 -11.03
CA ARG A 214 8.28 14.29 -11.64
C ARG A 214 7.55 13.14 -12.36
N PRO A 215 7.93 12.81 -13.60
CA PRO A 215 7.29 11.72 -14.32
C PRO A 215 7.50 10.40 -13.59
N LYS A 216 6.48 9.53 -13.62
CA LYS A 216 6.61 8.15 -13.13
C LYS A 216 7.71 7.44 -13.94
N GLN A 217 8.44 6.55 -13.28
CA GLN A 217 9.44 5.73 -13.97
C GLN A 217 8.79 4.92 -15.10
N ALA A 218 9.46 4.81 -16.25
CA ALA A 218 8.95 4.09 -17.42
C ALA A 218 8.49 2.66 -17.10
N LYS A 219 9.21 1.97 -16.21
CA LYS A 219 8.84 0.64 -15.71
C LYS A 219 7.48 0.62 -15.01
N THR A 220 7.21 1.60 -14.13
CA THR A 220 5.93 1.71 -13.41
C THR A 220 4.79 1.97 -14.39
N ILE A 221 5.02 2.81 -15.39
CA ILE A 221 4.05 3.09 -16.46
C ILE A 221 3.76 1.81 -17.26
N ALA A 222 4.79 1.05 -17.63
CA ALA A 222 4.62 -0.20 -18.37
C ALA A 222 3.84 -1.26 -17.57
N ILE A 223 4.11 -1.38 -16.26
CA ILE A 223 3.35 -2.28 -15.37
C ILE A 223 1.88 -1.85 -15.31
N GLN A 224 1.62 -0.55 -15.12
CA GLN A 224 0.25 -0.03 -15.08
C GLN A 224 -0.49 -0.35 -16.38
N ARG A 225 0.11 -0.04 -17.53
CA ARG A 225 -0.47 -0.33 -18.86
C ARG A 225 -0.81 -1.82 -19.04
N ARG A 226 0.04 -2.71 -18.52
CA ARG A 226 -0.22 -4.16 -18.59
C ARG A 226 -1.41 -4.56 -17.72
N ILE A 227 -1.52 -4.01 -16.51
CA ILE A 227 -2.66 -4.25 -15.61
C ILE A 227 -3.96 -3.75 -16.26
N ASP A 228 -3.92 -2.53 -16.82
CA ASP A 228 -5.09 -1.92 -17.48
C ASP A 228 -5.52 -2.71 -18.71
N ASN A 229 -4.56 -3.14 -19.56
CA ASN A 229 -4.86 -3.96 -20.74
C ASN A 229 -5.49 -5.31 -20.37
N LEU A 230 -4.95 -5.98 -19.35
CA LEU A 230 -5.50 -7.25 -18.86
C LEU A 230 -6.92 -7.07 -18.32
N GLY A 231 -7.16 -5.99 -17.56
CA GLY A 231 -8.49 -5.64 -17.07
C GLY A 231 -9.47 -5.40 -18.21
N GLN A 232 -9.07 -4.62 -19.23
CA GLN A 232 -9.91 -4.36 -20.39
C GLN A 232 -10.28 -5.65 -21.14
N ARG A 233 -9.29 -6.53 -21.39
CA ARG A 233 -9.54 -7.82 -22.05
C ARG A 233 -10.50 -8.71 -21.26
N TYR A 234 -10.45 -8.66 -19.93
CA TYR A 234 -11.39 -9.38 -19.08
C TYR A 234 -12.81 -8.80 -19.21
N TYR A 235 -12.96 -7.47 -19.10
CA TYR A 235 -14.27 -6.81 -19.25
C TYR A 235 -14.87 -6.95 -20.65
N ASP A 236 -14.03 -7.04 -21.68
CA ASP A 236 -14.45 -7.30 -23.07
C ASP A 236 -14.81 -8.78 -23.31
N GLY A 237 -14.68 -9.66 -22.31
CA GLY A 237 -14.96 -11.10 -22.43
C GLY A 237 -13.92 -11.88 -23.26
N VAL A 238 -12.75 -11.30 -23.52
CA VAL A 238 -11.68 -11.90 -24.34
C VAL A 238 -10.88 -12.93 -23.55
N ILE A 239 -10.80 -12.80 -22.23
CA ILE A 239 -10.07 -13.71 -21.34
C ILE A 239 -10.93 -14.07 -20.11
N SER A 240 -10.71 -15.26 -19.55
CA SER A 240 -11.34 -15.69 -18.30
C SER A 240 -10.75 -14.99 -17.07
N ALA A 241 -11.41 -15.14 -15.91
CA ALA A 241 -10.89 -14.64 -14.64
C ALA A 241 -9.54 -15.29 -14.27
N MET A 242 -9.37 -16.59 -14.53
CA MET A 242 -8.11 -17.29 -14.31
C MET A 242 -7.00 -16.82 -15.25
N GLU A 243 -7.29 -16.55 -16.54
CA GLU A 243 -6.32 -15.97 -17.47
C GLU A 243 -5.94 -14.54 -17.08
N TYR A 244 -6.90 -13.76 -16.56
CA TYR A 244 -6.64 -12.44 -16.01
C TYR A 244 -5.69 -12.52 -14.80
N LEU A 245 -5.99 -13.40 -13.84
CA LEU A 245 -5.15 -13.63 -12.66
C LEU A 245 -3.74 -14.10 -13.04
N ASP A 246 -3.64 -15.01 -14.02
CA ASP A 246 -2.36 -15.50 -14.53
C ASP A 246 -1.52 -14.36 -15.14
N GLY A 247 -2.14 -13.54 -15.98
CA GLY A 247 -1.50 -12.35 -16.56
C GLY A 247 -1.01 -11.36 -15.50
N LEU A 248 -1.81 -11.15 -14.45
CA LEU A 248 -1.48 -10.26 -13.34
C LEU A 248 -0.34 -10.79 -12.46
N SER A 249 -0.23 -12.11 -12.26
CA SER A 249 0.83 -12.71 -11.44
C SER A 249 2.24 -12.33 -11.91
N TYR A 250 2.43 -12.14 -13.22
CA TYR A 250 3.68 -11.69 -13.82
C TYR A 250 4.01 -10.22 -13.54
N THR A 251 3.04 -9.41 -13.14
CA THR A 251 3.23 -8.00 -12.79
C THR A 251 3.69 -7.81 -11.33
N VAL A 252 3.45 -8.81 -10.46
CA VAL A 252 3.91 -8.82 -9.06
C VAL A 252 5.42 -8.63 -9.03
N ALA A 253 5.92 -7.61 -8.33
CA ALA A 253 7.34 -7.31 -8.34
C ALA A 253 8.18 -8.46 -7.75
N LYS A 254 9.34 -8.75 -8.36
CA LYS A 254 10.35 -9.64 -7.75
C LYS A 254 10.78 -9.03 -6.41
N ARG A 255 10.58 -9.77 -5.32
CA ARG A 255 11.09 -9.40 -4.01
C ARG A 255 12.59 -9.71 -3.98
N LYS A 256 13.41 -8.69 -3.69
CA LYS A 256 14.84 -8.88 -3.40
C LYS A 256 14.96 -9.43 -1.97
N LYS A 257 15.88 -10.38 -1.78
CA LYS A 257 16.26 -10.91 -0.47
C LYS A 257 16.71 -9.78 0.45
#